data_AF-A0A520HTF9-F1
#
_entry.id   AF-A0A520HTF9-F1
#
_cell.length_a   1.000
_cell.length_b   1.000
_cell.length_c   1.000
_cell.angle_alpha   90.00
_cell.angle_beta   90.00
_cell.angle_gamma   90.00
#
_symmetry.space_group_name_H-M   'P 1'
#
loop_
_entity.id
_entity.type
_entity.pdbx_description
1 polymer ?
#
loop_
_entity_poly.entity_id
_entity_poly.type
_entity_poly.pdbx_seq_one_letter_code
_entity_poly.pdbx_strand_id
1 'polypeptide(L)'
;MGWRRRSLTAIRRFFSGDAAGAIVLLAAAIAALIVANSPLAPTYFATLHHAVGGMSVHHWIDDGAMALFFLLIGLEVKSEFVSGHLSTWGERIMPGAAALAGMAVPAGLYVLVNMGTPDNLRGWAIPAATDIAFALGILALLGSRVPTSLKVLLTAIA
;
A
#
# COMPACT_ATOMS: atom_id res chain seq x y z
N MET A 1 7.77 -41.89 -5.52
CA MET A 1 8.24 -40.81 -4.62
C MET A 1 8.58 -39.56 -5.44
N GLY A 2 7.58 -38.88 -6.03
CA GLY A 2 7.81 -37.82 -7.05
C GLY A 2 6.94 -36.56 -6.94
N TRP A 3 6.01 -36.51 -5.98
CA TRP A 3 5.01 -35.43 -5.89
C TRP A 3 5.46 -34.21 -5.07
N ARG A 4 6.48 -34.32 -4.21
CA ARG A 4 6.93 -33.22 -3.32
C ARG A 4 7.83 -32.16 -3.99
N ARG A 5 8.43 -32.43 -5.16
CA ARG A 5 9.37 -31.49 -5.81
C ARG A 5 8.70 -30.47 -6.76
N ARG A 6 7.51 -30.75 -7.30
CA ARG A 6 6.82 -29.82 -8.21
C ARG A 6 6.12 -28.66 -7.49
N SER A 7 5.60 -28.92 -6.29
CA SER A 7 4.84 -27.93 -5.49
C SER A 7 5.70 -26.78 -5.00
N LEU A 8 6.94 -27.05 -4.58
CA LEU A 8 7.87 -26.02 -4.12
C LEU A 8 8.32 -25.10 -5.27
N THR A 9 8.48 -25.63 -6.48
CA THR A 9 8.79 -24.84 -7.67
C THR A 9 7.61 -23.97 -8.09
N ALA A 10 6.38 -24.47 -7.97
CA ALA A 10 5.16 -23.70 -8.24
C ALA A 10 4.95 -22.55 -7.23
N ILE A 11 5.14 -22.82 -5.93
CA ILE A 11 5.06 -21.78 -4.89
C ILE A 11 6.14 -20.72 -5.08
N ARG A 12 7.39 -21.13 -5.35
CA ARG A 12 8.46 -20.16 -5.65
C ARG A 12 8.14 -19.31 -6.87
N ARG A 13 7.66 -19.93 -7.96
CA ARG A 13 7.29 -19.24 -9.21
C ARG A 13 6.07 -18.32 -9.03
N PHE A 14 5.14 -18.67 -8.15
CA PHE A 14 4.03 -17.81 -7.76
C PHE A 14 4.55 -16.58 -7.01
N PHE A 15 5.36 -16.77 -5.96
CA PHE A 15 6.01 -15.68 -5.21
C PHE A 15 7.04 -14.86 -6.02
N SER A 16 7.41 -15.27 -7.24
CA SER A 16 8.27 -14.48 -8.13
C SER A 16 7.50 -13.51 -9.04
N GLY A 17 6.17 -13.56 -9.04
CA GLY A 17 5.34 -12.70 -9.89
C GLY A 17 4.82 -11.49 -9.12
N ASP A 18 4.79 -10.33 -9.78
CA ASP A 18 4.25 -9.06 -9.24
C ASP A 18 2.82 -9.20 -8.67
N ALA A 19 2.03 -10.14 -9.20
CA ALA A 19 0.66 -10.40 -8.74
C ALA A 19 0.56 -11.11 -7.38
N ALA A 20 1.59 -11.84 -6.94
CA ALA A 20 1.51 -12.64 -5.72
C ALA A 20 1.43 -11.78 -4.45
N GLY A 21 2.16 -10.66 -4.42
CA GLY A 21 2.08 -9.71 -3.29
C GLY A 21 0.67 -9.18 -3.09
N ALA A 22 0.01 -8.79 -4.19
CA ALA A 22 -1.35 -8.28 -4.15
C ALA A 22 -2.40 -9.33 -3.78
N ILE A 23 -2.25 -10.58 -4.24
CA ILE A 23 -3.13 -11.67 -3.85
C ILE A 23 -2.99 -11.95 -2.35
N VAL A 24 -1.77 -11.95 -1.81
CA VAL A 24 -1.53 -12.13 -0.37
C VAL A 24 -2.13 -10.97 0.42
N LEU A 25 -1.96 -9.72 -0.03
CA LEU A 25 -2.56 -8.54 0.59
C LEU A 25 -4.09 -8.63 0.65
N LEU A 26 -4.72 -8.96 -0.49
CA LEU A 26 -6.17 -9.12 -0.57
C LEU A 26 -6.67 -10.27 0.32
N ALA A 27 -5.97 -11.40 0.33
CA ALA A 27 -6.31 -12.52 1.20
C ALA A 27 -6.19 -12.15 2.69
N ALA A 28 -5.16 -11.39 3.07
CA ALA A 28 -4.98 -10.89 4.43
C ALA A 28 -6.11 -9.93 4.84
N ALA A 29 -6.49 -8.99 3.95
CA ALA A 29 -7.60 -8.07 4.20
C ALA A 29 -8.94 -8.80 4.36
N ILE A 30 -9.23 -9.79 3.50
CA ILE A 30 -10.44 -10.62 3.61
C ILE A 30 -10.42 -11.43 4.90
N ALA A 31 -9.29 -12.04 5.25
CA ALA A 31 -9.15 -12.77 6.51
C ALA A 31 -9.38 -11.86 7.72
N ALA A 32 -8.83 -10.65 7.72
CA ALA A 32 -9.03 -9.66 8.77
C ALA A 32 -10.51 -9.28 8.90
N LEU A 33 -11.20 -9.03 7.78
CA LEU A 33 -12.64 -8.75 7.77
C LEU A 33 -13.46 -9.92 8.34
N ILE A 34 -13.14 -11.16 7.95
CA ILE A 34 -13.82 -12.35 8.48
C ILE A 34 -13.62 -12.44 10.00
N VAL A 35 -12.38 -12.30 10.49
CA VAL A 35 -12.07 -12.36 11.92
C VAL A 35 -12.79 -11.25 12.68
N ALA A 36 -12.73 -10.02 12.20
CA ALA A 36 -13.35 -8.85 12.82
C ALA A 36 -14.88 -8.90 12.89
N ASN A 37 -15.53 -9.67 11.99
CA ASN A 37 -16.99 -9.86 11.97
C ASN A 37 -17.43 -11.24 12.52
N SER A 38 -16.53 -11.97 13.19
CA SER A 38 -16.79 -13.30 13.73
C SER A 38 -16.86 -13.29 15.27
N PRO A 39 -17.24 -14.41 15.92
CA PRO A 39 -17.16 -14.55 17.37
C PRO A 39 -15.74 -14.41 17.95
N LEU A 40 -14.69 -14.45 17.12
CA LEU A 40 -13.31 -14.21 17.52
C LEU A 40 -12.96 -12.72 17.66
N ALA A 41 -13.83 -11.81 17.20
CA ALA A 41 -13.58 -10.38 17.20
C ALA A 41 -13.20 -9.81 18.60
N PRO A 42 -13.88 -10.19 19.71
CA PRO A 42 -13.50 -9.67 21.04
C PRO A 42 -12.07 -10.04 21.41
N THR A 43 -11.66 -11.28 21.17
CA THR A 43 -10.29 -11.75 21.44
C THR A 43 -9.29 -11.05 20.53
N TYR A 44 -9.61 -10.91 19.23
CA TYR A 44 -8.76 -10.23 18.24
C TYR A 44 -8.52 -8.75 18.59
N PHE A 45 -9.56 -8.01 18.95
CA PHE A 45 -9.39 -6.62 19.37
C PHE A 45 -8.73 -6.51 20.74
N ALA A 46 -9.01 -7.41 21.69
CA ALA A 46 -8.36 -7.41 22.99
C ALA A 46 -6.84 -7.64 22.88
N THR A 47 -6.40 -8.54 21.99
CA THR A 47 -4.96 -8.75 21.76
C THR A 47 -4.31 -7.55 21.09
N LEU A 48 -4.97 -6.92 20.10
CA LEU A 48 -4.44 -5.72 19.43
C LEU A 48 -4.35 -4.50 20.36
N HIS A 49 -5.30 -4.33 21.27
CA HIS A 49 -5.31 -3.21 22.23
C HIS A 49 -4.48 -3.50 23.49
N HIS A 50 -3.98 -4.72 23.67
CA HIS A 50 -3.15 -5.07 24.81
C HIS A 50 -1.90 -4.18 24.85
N ALA A 51 -1.65 -3.54 25.99
CA ALA A 51 -0.51 -2.65 26.14
C ALA A 51 0.78 -3.46 26.37
N VAL A 52 1.81 -3.18 25.57
CA VAL A 52 3.15 -3.72 25.70
C VAL A 52 4.14 -2.56 25.62
N GLY A 53 4.92 -2.32 26.68
CA GLY A 53 5.91 -1.24 26.69
C GLY A 53 5.32 0.18 26.57
N GLY A 54 4.09 0.40 27.06
CA GLY A 54 3.43 1.72 27.06
C GLY A 54 2.61 2.04 25.80
N MET A 55 2.63 1.17 24.79
CA MET A 55 1.81 1.29 23.58
C MET A 55 1.02 0.01 23.34
N SER A 56 -0.07 0.07 22.57
CA SER A 56 -0.82 -1.15 22.22
C SER A 56 -0.02 -2.00 21.22
N VAL A 57 -0.29 -3.31 21.19
CA VAL A 57 0.27 -4.21 20.16
C VAL A 57 0.00 -3.69 18.75
N HIS A 58 -1.18 -3.13 18.51
CA HIS A 58 -1.54 -2.49 17.24
C HIS A 58 -0.57 -1.36 16.85
N HIS A 59 -0.28 -0.42 17.76
CA HIS A 59 0.66 0.68 17.47
C HIS A 59 2.07 0.17 17.19
N TRP A 60 2.54 -0.85 17.92
CA TRP A 60 3.84 -1.46 17.63
C TRP A 60 3.91 -2.08 16.24
N ILE A 61 2.84 -2.76 15.82
CA ILE A 61 2.75 -3.37 14.50
C ILE A 61 2.72 -2.28 13.43
N ASP A 62 1.88 -1.26 13.60
CA ASP A 62 1.76 -0.15 12.64
C ASP A 62 3.08 0.59 12.47
N ASP A 63 3.69 1.05 13.58
CA ASP A 63 4.93 1.82 13.50
C ASP A 63 6.08 0.96 12.95
N GLY A 64 6.17 -0.30 13.36
CA GLY A 64 7.21 -1.21 12.88
C GLY A 64 7.06 -1.55 11.41
N ALA A 65 5.84 -1.88 10.96
CA ALA A 65 5.54 -2.21 9.58
C ALA A 65 5.71 -0.97 8.67
N MET A 66 5.22 0.19 9.10
CA MET A 66 5.34 1.43 8.35
C MET A 66 6.80 1.92 8.29
N ALA A 67 7.58 1.77 9.35
CA ALA A 67 9.01 2.09 9.32
C ALA A 67 9.75 1.24 8.27
N LEU A 68 9.49 -0.06 8.22
CA LEU A 68 10.07 -0.94 7.21
C LEU A 68 9.59 -0.60 5.80
N PHE A 69 8.29 -0.34 5.63
CA PHE A 69 7.68 0.04 4.36
C PHE A 69 8.29 1.33 3.82
N PHE A 70 8.34 2.40 4.62
CA PHE A 70 8.90 3.68 4.20
C PHE A 70 10.42 3.64 4.00
N LEU A 71 11.14 2.76 4.70
CA LEU A 71 12.55 2.51 4.40
C LEU A 71 12.71 1.96 2.98
N LEU A 72 11.93 0.95 2.61
CA LEU A 72 11.98 0.34 1.27
C LEU A 72 11.57 1.35 0.18
N ILE A 73 10.46 2.06 0.38
CA ILE A 73 10.02 3.11 -0.55
C ILE A 73 11.06 4.23 -0.65
N GLY A 74 11.65 4.65 0.46
CA GLY A 74 12.69 5.68 0.46
C GLY A 74 13.95 5.27 -0.32
N LEU A 75 14.35 4.00 -0.25
CA LEU A 75 15.45 3.46 -1.04
C LEU A 75 15.12 3.39 -2.54
N GLU A 76 13.88 2.98 -2.88
CA GLU A 76 13.40 2.92 -4.26
C GLU A 76 13.34 4.31 -4.90
N VAL A 77 12.72 5.26 -4.21
CA VAL A 77 12.65 6.66 -4.66
C VAL A 77 14.05 7.22 -4.84
N LYS A 78 14.97 6.97 -3.91
CA LYS A 78 16.37 7.39 -4.04
C LYS A 78 17.03 6.79 -5.31
N SER A 79 16.78 5.52 -5.61
CA SER A 79 17.30 4.85 -6.81
C SER A 79 16.79 5.52 -8.09
N GLU A 80 15.49 5.82 -8.16
CA GLU A 80 14.86 6.52 -9.30
C GLU A 80 15.37 7.96 -9.46
N PHE A 81 15.62 8.66 -8.35
CA PHE A 81 16.17 10.02 -8.35
C PHE A 81 17.62 10.10 -8.85
N VAL A 82 18.43 9.08 -8.56
CA VAL A 82 19.87 9.05 -8.91
C VAL A 82 20.10 8.51 -10.31
N SER A 83 19.40 7.43 -10.69
CA SER A 83 19.71 6.66 -11.91
C SER A 83 18.49 6.28 -12.74
N GLY A 84 17.29 6.67 -12.34
CA GLY A 84 16.05 6.30 -13.01
C GLY A 84 15.37 7.43 -13.77
N HIS A 85 14.07 7.28 -13.95
CA HIS A 85 13.21 8.16 -14.74
C HIS A 85 12.90 9.48 -14.02
N LEU A 86 13.38 9.63 -12.78
CA LEU A 86 13.33 10.88 -12.02
C LEU A 86 14.73 11.50 -11.91
N SER A 87 15.68 11.17 -12.79
CA SER A 87 17.03 11.74 -12.72
C SER A 87 17.11 13.16 -13.28
N THR A 88 16.26 13.52 -14.25
CA THR A 88 16.27 14.84 -14.89
C THR A 88 15.10 15.73 -14.44
N TRP A 89 15.29 17.06 -14.46
CA TRP A 89 14.24 18.01 -14.09
C TRP A 89 12.98 17.91 -14.95
N GLY A 90 13.13 17.68 -16.25
CA GLY A 90 12.00 17.56 -17.18
C GLY A 90 11.10 16.36 -16.86
N GLU A 91 11.71 15.22 -16.50
CA GLU A 91 10.98 14.00 -16.18
C GLU A 91 10.36 14.03 -14.77
N ARG A 92 10.90 14.84 -13.85
CA ARG A 92 10.35 15.01 -12.48
C ARG A 92 9.08 15.84 -12.42
N ILE A 93 8.96 16.86 -13.27
CA ILE A 93 7.89 17.86 -13.17
C ILE A 93 6.52 17.23 -13.40
N MET A 94 6.40 16.35 -14.40
CA MET A 94 5.11 15.75 -14.75
C MET A 94 4.58 14.82 -13.64
N PRO A 95 5.33 13.81 -13.13
CA PRO A 95 4.89 12.99 -11.99
C PRO A 95 4.72 13.81 -10.71
N GLY A 96 5.60 14.77 -10.44
CA GLY A 96 5.48 15.63 -9.26
C GLY A 96 4.21 16.48 -9.27
N ALA A 97 3.87 17.08 -10.41
CA ALA A 97 2.62 17.83 -10.56
C ALA A 97 1.39 16.91 -10.46
N ALA A 98 1.45 15.72 -11.05
CA ALA A 98 0.37 14.73 -10.97
C ALA A 98 0.13 14.25 -9.53
N ALA A 99 1.19 13.96 -8.77
CA ALA A 99 1.11 13.57 -7.36
C ALA A 99 0.59 14.73 -6.48
N LEU A 100 1.06 15.96 -6.69
CA LEU A 100 0.56 17.13 -5.97
C LEU A 100 -0.93 17.37 -6.23
N ALA A 101 -1.37 17.29 -7.48
CA ALA A 101 -2.79 17.40 -7.81
C ALA A 101 -3.59 16.21 -7.24
N GLY A 102 -3.05 15.00 -7.34
CA GLY A 102 -3.62 13.77 -6.78
C GLY A 102 -3.79 13.81 -5.26
N MET A 103 -2.96 14.57 -4.54
CA MET A 103 -3.11 14.82 -3.10
C MET A 103 -4.04 16.00 -2.80
N ALA A 104 -3.84 17.13 -3.48
CA ALA A 104 -4.52 18.39 -3.15
C ALA A 104 -6.02 18.36 -3.43
N VAL A 105 -6.44 17.73 -4.53
CA VAL A 105 -7.86 17.65 -4.93
C VAL A 105 -8.69 16.84 -3.92
N PRO A 106 -8.37 15.58 -3.59
CA PRO A 106 -9.16 14.81 -2.62
C PRO A 106 -9.08 15.39 -1.20
N ALA A 107 -7.92 15.92 -0.80
CA ALA A 107 -7.79 16.62 0.48
C ALA A 107 -8.71 17.85 0.57
N GLY A 108 -8.70 18.69 -0.47
CA GLY A 108 -9.54 19.89 -0.54
C GLY A 108 -11.04 19.55 -0.53
N LEU A 109 -11.45 18.52 -1.28
CA LEU A 109 -12.83 18.04 -1.27
C LEU A 109 -13.23 17.52 0.11
N TYR A 110 -12.38 16.76 0.79
CA TYR A 110 -12.66 16.27 2.13
C TYR A 110 -12.81 17.40 3.15
N VAL A 111 -11.91 18.38 3.12
CA VAL A 111 -11.99 19.56 3.98
C VAL A 111 -13.28 20.33 3.72
N LEU A 112 -13.62 20.58 2.45
CA LEU A 112 -14.84 21.31 2.06
C LEU A 112 -16.11 20.63 2.60
N VAL A 113 -16.18 19.30 2.49
CA VAL A 113 -17.31 18.52 3.01
C VAL A 113 -17.35 18.51 4.55
N ASN A 114 -16.19 18.59 5.22
CA ASN A 114 -16.08 18.48 6.67
C ASN A 114 -15.88 19.83 7.40
N MET A 115 -16.01 20.98 6.73
CA MET A 115 -15.76 22.30 7.35
C MET A 115 -16.64 22.58 8.59
N GLY A 116 -17.82 21.97 8.66
CA GLY A 116 -18.75 22.09 9.79
C GLY A 116 -18.38 21.25 11.02
N THR A 117 -17.39 20.36 10.93
CA THR A 117 -17.05 19.40 11.98
C THR A 117 -15.54 19.46 12.27
N PRO A 118 -15.09 20.31 13.21
CA PRO A 118 -13.66 20.56 13.45
C PRO A 118 -12.83 19.30 13.74
N ASP A 119 -13.42 18.31 14.42
CA ASP A 119 -12.73 17.06 14.77
C ASP A 119 -12.33 16.25 13.52
N ASN A 120 -13.15 16.29 12.47
CA ASN A 120 -12.91 15.55 11.23
C ASN A 120 -11.80 16.17 10.38
N LEU A 121 -11.51 17.47 10.54
CA LEU A 121 -10.52 18.16 9.70
C LEU A 121 -9.11 17.57 9.84
N ARG A 122 -8.81 16.89 10.95
CA ARG A 122 -7.54 16.16 11.14
C ARG A 122 -7.36 15.01 10.13
N GLY A 123 -8.46 14.50 9.56
CA GLY A 123 -8.48 13.41 8.58
C GLY A 123 -8.25 13.81 7.12
N TRP A 124 -7.85 15.06 6.84
CA TRP A 124 -7.71 15.57 5.46
C TRP A 124 -6.75 14.75 4.57
N ALA A 125 -5.77 14.09 5.17
CA ALA A 125 -4.77 13.28 4.46
C ALA A 125 -5.27 11.86 4.12
N ILE A 126 -6.34 11.36 4.77
CA ILE A 126 -6.89 10.02 4.55
C ILE A 126 -7.23 9.76 3.07
N PRO A 127 -7.99 10.63 2.37
CA PRO A 127 -8.37 10.38 0.98
C PRO A 127 -7.23 10.65 -0.03
N ALA A 128 -6.11 11.22 0.43
CA ALA A 128 -4.95 11.46 -0.42
C ALA A 128 -3.97 10.28 -0.44
N ALA A 129 -4.00 9.39 0.57
CA ALA A 129 -3.13 8.24 0.62
C ALA A 129 -3.54 7.17 -0.41
N THR A 130 -2.59 6.76 -1.26
CA THR A 130 -2.77 5.70 -2.26
C THR A 130 -2.01 4.42 -1.87
N ASP A 131 -2.67 3.27 -1.89
CA ASP A 131 -2.02 1.96 -1.66
C ASP A 131 -1.38 1.46 -2.96
N ILE A 132 -0.07 1.71 -3.10
CA ILE A 132 0.74 1.30 -4.25
C ILE A 132 0.68 -0.21 -4.48
N ALA A 133 0.77 -1.01 -3.40
CA ALA A 133 0.84 -2.46 -3.49
C ALA A 133 -0.46 -3.05 -4.04
N PHE A 134 -1.60 -2.50 -3.61
CA PHE A 134 -2.89 -2.86 -4.15
C PHE A 134 -3.07 -2.41 -5.61
N ALA A 135 -2.68 -1.18 -5.93
CA ALA A 135 -2.84 -0.62 -7.26
C ALA A 135 -2.01 -1.37 -8.31
N LEU A 136 -0.72 -1.61 -8.04
CA LEU A 136 0.14 -2.45 -8.89
C LEU A 136 -0.38 -3.88 -8.98
N GLY A 137 -0.92 -4.39 -7.88
CA GLY A 137 -1.60 -5.68 -7.81
C GLY A 137 -2.70 -5.88 -8.82
N ILE A 138 -3.64 -4.93 -8.88
CA ILE A 138 -4.74 -4.95 -9.85
C ILE A 138 -4.19 -4.84 -11.28
N LEU A 139 -3.20 -3.98 -11.52
CA LEU A 139 -2.58 -3.87 -12.85
C LEU A 139 -1.90 -5.18 -13.29
N ALA A 140 -1.31 -5.94 -12.36
CA ALA A 140 -0.73 -7.24 -12.63
C ALA A 140 -1.82 -8.29 -12.97
N LEU A 141 -2.98 -8.23 -12.29
CA LEU A 141 -4.13 -9.10 -12.58
C LEU A 141 -4.78 -8.82 -13.93
N LEU A 142 -4.77 -7.56 -14.39
CA LEU A 142 -5.25 -7.16 -15.72
C LEU A 142 -4.32 -7.63 -16.88
N GLY A 143 -3.12 -8.13 -16.55
CA GLY A 143 -2.23 -8.82 -17.48
C GLY A 143 -1.74 -7.95 -18.63
N SER A 144 -1.82 -8.46 -19.86
CA SER A 144 -1.33 -7.79 -21.08
C SER A 144 -2.22 -6.65 -21.58
N ARG A 145 -3.36 -6.39 -20.94
CA ARG A 145 -4.30 -5.34 -21.35
C ARG A 145 -3.89 -3.94 -20.89
N VAL A 146 -2.89 -3.84 -20.02
CA VAL A 146 -2.39 -2.56 -19.48
C VAL A 146 -1.06 -2.20 -20.15
N PRO A 147 -0.93 -1.00 -20.76
CA PRO A 147 0.33 -0.51 -21.31
C PRO A 147 1.43 -0.43 -20.25
N THR A 148 2.66 -0.81 -20.60
CA THR A 148 3.82 -0.74 -19.70
C THR A 148 4.05 0.68 -19.16
N SER A 149 3.78 1.70 -19.97
CA SER A 149 3.86 3.10 -19.55
C SER A 149 2.92 3.47 -18.40
N LEU A 150 1.76 2.82 -18.30
CA LEU A 150 0.81 3.04 -17.21
C LEU A 150 1.32 2.49 -15.88
N LYS A 151 2.06 1.36 -15.92
CA LYS A 151 2.65 0.75 -14.73
C LYS A 151 3.75 1.65 -14.16
N VAL A 152 4.62 2.16 -15.04
CA VAL A 152 5.70 3.09 -14.67
C VAL A 152 5.15 4.42 -14.15
N LEU A 153 4.10 4.96 -14.78
CA LEU A 153 3.45 6.17 -14.30
C LEU A 153 2.84 5.97 -12.91
N LEU A 154 2.24 4.81 -12.63
CA LEU A 154 1.62 4.53 -11.34
C LEU A 154 2.66 4.40 -10.22
N THR A 155 3.78 3.71 -10.45
CA THR A 155 4.88 3.64 -9.47
C THR A 155 5.50 5.00 -9.19
N ALA A 156 5.44 5.94 -10.14
CA ALA A 156 6.02 7.27 -9.97
C ALA A 156 5.08 8.26 -9.23
N ILE A 157 3.76 8.03 -9.26
CA ILE A 157 2.75 8.91 -8.63
C ILE A 157 2.37 8.45 -7.23
N ALA A 158 2.36 7.13 -7.01
CA ALA A 158 1.87 6.52 -5.79
C ALA A 158 2.92 6.55 -4.66
#